data_AF-A0A976IEL5-F1
#
_entry.id   AF-A0A976IEL5-F1
#
_cell.length_a   1.000
_cell.length_b   1.000
_cell.length_c   1.000
_cell.angle_alpha   90.00
_cell.angle_beta   90.00
_cell.angle_gamma   90.00
#
_symmetry.space_group_name_H-M   'P 1'
#
loop_
_entity.id
_entity.type
_entity.pdbx_description
1 polymer ?
#
loop_
_entity_poly.entity_id
_entity_poly.type
_entity_poly.pdbx_seq_one_letter_code
_entity_poly.pdbx_strand_id
1 'polypeptide(L)'
;MIKSGFLNVHKPAGLTSHQCVAAMRKVFDTRHVGHGGTLDPMATGVLTVAVGRATRFLQYLTTDKEYRGIIRLGITTDSDDSTGKVLSQISAPWINEKTVRLTLQGFIGEIEQVPPRISAIKRNGVRMYKLAREKRECNSSAY
;
A
#
# COMPACT_ATOMS: atom_id res chain seq x y z
N MET A 1 -27.13 -9.02 16.59
CA MET A 1 -25.83 -9.35 15.96
C MET A 1 -25.79 -8.73 14.57
N ILE A 2 -24.76 -7.95 14.24
CA ILE A 2 -24.60 -7.36 12.89
C ILE A 2 -24.38 -8.51 11.90
N LYS A 3 -25.32 -8.70 10.97
CA LYS A 3 -25.23 -9.77 9.96
C LYS A 3 -24.43 -9.34 8.73
N SER A 4 -24.36 -8.05 8.44
CA SER A 4 -23.61 -7.47 7.30
C SER A 4 -23.40 -5.97 7.52
N GLY A 5 -22.27 -5.44 7.06
CA GLY A 5 -21.98 -4.01 7.15
C GLY A 5 -20.53 -3.67 6.80
N PHE A 6 -20.20 -2.39 6.91
CA PHE A 6 -18.85 -1.87 6.79
C PHE A 6 -18.30 -1.46 8.15
N LEU A 7 -16.99 -1.64 8.33
CA LEU A 7 -16.23 -1.23 9.49
C LEU A 7 -15.02 -0.43 9.04
N ASN A 8 -14.80 0.69 9.72
CA ASN A 8 -13.54 1.41 9.63
C ASN A 8 -12.58 0.84 10.67
N VAL A 9 -11.63 0.01 10.24
CA VAL A 9 -10.62 -0.58 11.13
C VAL A 9 -9.36 0.25 11.08
N HIS A 10 -8.86 0.70 12.24
CA HIS A 10 -7.53 1.26 12.32
C HIS A 10 -6.48 0.15 12.29
N LYS A 11 -5.83 -0.07 11.15
CA LYS A 11 -4.76 -1.07 10.99
C LYS A 11 -3.52 -0.60 11.76
N PRO A 12 -3.00 -1.38 12.74
CA PRO A 12 -1.73 -1.07 13.37
C PRO A 12 -0.55 -1.41 12.43
N ALA A 13 0.63 -0.90 12.77
CA ALA A 13 1.87 -1.24 12.06
C ALA A 13 2.24 -2.71 12.31
N GLY A 14 3.00 -3.30 11.39
CA GLY A 14 3.47 -4.68 11.46
C GLY A 14 2.46 -5.74 11.00
N LEU A 15 1.17 -5.41 10.92
CA LEU A 15 0.16 -6.33 10.40
C LEU A 15 -0.11 -6.11 8.90
N THR A 16 -0.27 -7.20 8.17
CA THR A 16 -0.85 -7.16 6.83
C THR A 16 -2.35 -6.85 6.90
N SER A 17 -2.88 -6.25 5.82
CA SER A 17 -4.34 -6.06 5.68
C SER A 17 -5.12 -7.38 5.75
N HIS A 18 -4.55 -8.48 5.28
CA HIS A 18 -5.14 -9.82 5.38
C HIS A 18 -5.19 -10.37 6.81
N GLN A 19 -4.18 -10.10 7.64
CA GLN A 19 -4.22 -10.48 9.06
C GLN A 19 -5.34 -9.74 9.79
N CYS A 20 -5.62 -8.48 9.44
CA CYS A 20 -6.75 -7.74 9.99
C CYS A 20 -8.10 -8.37 9.57
N VAL A 21 -8.23 -8.76 8.30
CA VAL A 21 -9.41 -9.53 7.85
C VAL A 21 -9.55 -10.84 8.62
N ALA A 22 -8.45 -11.58 8.85
CA ALA A 22 -8.48 -12.83 9.62
C ALA A 22 -8.94 -12.61 11.07
N ALA A 23 -8.53 -11.51 11.70
CA ALA A 23 -9.02 -11.13 13.02
C ALA A 23 -10.53 -10.83 13.00
N MET A 24 -10.99 -10.05 12.01
CA MET A 24 -12.42 -9.72 11.87
C MET A 24 -13.30 -10.96 11.60
N ARG A 25 -12.80 -11.96 10.86
CA ARG A 25 -13.50 -13.24 10.69
C ARG A 25 -13.78 -13.94 12.01
N LYS A 26 -12.83 -13.89 12.95
CA LYS A 26 -13.01 -14.46 14.30
C LYS A 26 -14.02 -13.67 15.12
N VAL A 27 -13.96 -12.33 15.06
CA VAL A 27 -14.87 -11.45 15.82
C VAL A 27 -16.32 -11.60 15.37
N PHE A 28 -16.56 -11.70 14.06
CA PHE A 28 -17.92 -11.78 13.49
C PHE A 28 -18.40 -13.21 13.23
N ASP A 29 -17.60 -14.22 13.60
CA ASP A 29 -17.88 -15.64 13.36
C ASP A 29 -18.34 -15.94 11.92
N THR A 30 -17.61 -15.41 10.94
CA THR A 30 -17.95 -15.60 9.53
C THR A 30 -16.73 -15.54 8.64
N ARG A 31 -16.75 -16.32 7.56
CA ARG A 31 -15.71 -16.29 6.52
C ARG A 31 -15.90 -15.13 5.52
N HIS A 32 -17.11 -14.57 5.44
CA HIS A 32 -17.48 -13.51 4.50
C HIS A 32 -16.98 -12.15 4.98
N VAL A 33 -15.67 -11.94 4.90
CA VAL A 33 -15.01 -10.69 5.27
C VAL A 33 -13.96 -10.34 4.21
N GLY A 34 -13.94 -9.07 3.79
CA GLY A 34 -12.98 -8.52 2.83
C GLY A 34 -12.60 -7.06 3.18
N HIS A 35 -11.62 -6.49 2.48
CA HIS A 35 -11.19 -5.10 2.67
C HIS A 35 -11.24 -4.29 1.37
N GLY A 36 -11.43 -2.97 1.50
CA GLY A 36 -11.57 -2.03 0.37
C GLY A 36 -10.26 -1.50 -0.21
N GLY A 37 -9.13 -1.80 0.43
CA GLY A 37 -7.81 -1.41 -0.08
C GLY A 37 -6.72 -2.01 0.77
N THR A 38 -5.62 -2.40 0.15
CA THR A 38 -4.46 -2.92 0.88
C THR A 38 -3.65 -1.74 1.45
N LEU A 39 -3.36 -1.78 2.73
CA LEU A 39 -2.27 -1.02 3.36
C LEU A 39 -1.06 -1.93 3.54
N ASP A 40 0.13 -1.39 3.28
CA ASP A 40 1.39 -2.08 3.52
C ASP A 40 1.59 -2.42 4.99
N PRO A 41 2.40 -3.45 5.32
CA PRO A 41 2.58 -3.88 6.70
C PRO A 41 3.04 -2.75 7.63
N MET A 42 3.96 -1.89 7.18
CA MET A 42 4.47 -0.77 7.99
C MET A 42 3.45 0.37 8.16
N ALA A 43 2.51 0.53 7.22
CA ALA A 43 1.56 1.62 7.25
C ALA A 43 0.55 1.45 8.38
N THR A 44 0.06 2.55 8.93
CA THR A 44 -1.05 2.57 9.89
C THR A 44 -2.19 3.38 9.32
N GLY A 45 -3.43 3.11 9.74
CA GLY A 45 -4.56 3.96 9.40
C GLY A 45 -5.80 3.20 8.98
N VAL A 46 -6.64 3.87 8.21
CA VAL A 46 -7.98 3.40 7.86
C VAL A 46 -7.91 2.22 6.88
N LEU A 47 -8.41 1.07 7.34
CA LEU A 47 -8.67 -0.12 6.55
C LEU A 47 -10.18 -0.38 6.54
N THR A 48 -10.84 -0.01 5.44
CA THR A 48 -12.26 -0.31 5.26
C THR A 48 -12.46 -1.82 5.15
N VAL A 49 -13.22 -2.40 6.08
CA VAL A 49 -13.56 -3.82 6.11
C VAL A 49 -15.05 -3.98 5.86
N ALA A 50 -15.43 -4.96 5.05
CA ALA A 50 -16.82 -5.33 4.83
C ALA A 50 -17.09 -6.74 5.35
N VAL A 51 -18.26 -6.94 5.95
CA VAL A 51 -18.70 -8.21 6.54
C VAL A 51 -20.01 -8.66 5.90
N GLY A 52 -20.15 -9.96 5.65
CA GLY A 52 -21.35 -10.57 5.08
C GLY A 52 -21.62 -10.10 3.65
N ARG A 53 -22.89 -9.77 3.37
CA ARG A 53 -23.33 -9.30 2.05
C ARG A 53 -22.71 -7.97 1.65
N ALA A 54 -22.21 -7.18 2.61
CA ALA A 54 -21.56 -5.90 2.34
C ALA A 54 -20.28 -6.06 1.50
N THR A 55 -19.64 -7.23 1.54
CA THR A 55 -18.42 -7.52 0.76
C THR A 55 -18.61 -7.34 -0.75
N ARG A 56 -19.82 -7.56 -1.26
CA ARG A 56 -20.18 -7.35 -2.68
C ARG A 56 -20.10 -5.88 -3.10
N PHE A 57 -20.16 -4.95 -2.15
CA PHE A 57 -20.16 -3.52 -2.42
C PHE A 57 -18.78 -2.87 -2.27
N LEU A 58 -17.73 -3.64 -1.93
CA LEU A 58 -16.36 -3.13 -1.83
C LEU A 58 -15.86 -2.46 -3.12
N GLN A 59 -16.30 -2.97 -4.28
CA GLN A 59 -15.94 -2.43 -5.60
C GLN A 59 -16.53 -1.05 -5.90
N TYR A 60 -17.51 -0.58 -5.11
CA TYR A 60 -18.16 0.72 -5.29
C TYR A 60 -17.67 1.77 -4.28
N LEU A 61 -16.71 1.41 -3.42
CA LEU A 61 -16.13 2.38 -2.49
C LEU A 61 -15.31 3.42 -3.27
N THR A 62 -15.35 4.65 -2.80
CA THR A 62 -14.53 5.75 -3.33
C THR A 62 -13.05 5.39 -3.31
N THR A 63 -12.35 5.81 -4.36
CA THR A 63 -10.93 5.55 -4.56
C THR A 63 -10.03 6.63 -3.98
N ASP A 64 -10.61 7.77 -3.58
CA ASP A 64 -9.87 8.88 -3.01
C ASP A 64 -9.28 8.51 -1.66
N LYS A 65 -7.99 8.78 -1.50
CA LYS A 65 -7.22 8.43 -0.31
C LYS A 65 -6.28 9.56 0.03
N GLU A 66 -6.15 9.81 1.32
CA GLU A 66 -5.17 10.73 1.87
C GLU A 66 -4.15 9.94 2.69
N TYR A 67 -2.88 10.32 2.53
CA TYR A 67 -1.78 9.70 3.24
C TYR A 67 -0.91 10.78 3.87
N ARG A 68 -0.42 10.49 5.07
CA ARG A 68 0.64 11.25 5.73
C ARG A 68 1.85 10.34 5.89
N GLY A 69 3.00 10.79 5.42
CA GLY A 69 4.23 10.03 5.46
C GLY A 69 5.46 10.91 5.65
N ILE A 70 6.58 10.28 5.92
CA ILE A 70 7.90 10.91 6.01
C ILE A 70 8.80 10.20 5.00
N ILE A 71 9.44 10.98 4.13
CA ILE A 71 10.39 10.46 3.15
C ILE A 71 11.80 10.82 3.63
N ARG A 72 12.70 9.83 3.62
CA ARG A 72 14.12 10.05 3.88
C ARG A 72 14.87 10.19 2.56
N LEU A 73 15.28 11.40 2.24
CA LEU A 73 16.03 11.70 1.03
C LEU A 73 17.49 11.23 1.13
N GLY A 74 18.07 10.85 0.00
CA GLY A 74 19.45 10.34 -0.09
C GLY A 74 19.61 8.85 0.21
N ILE A 75 18.51 8.11 0.40
CA ILE A 75 18.53 6.64 0.57
C ILE A 75 17.59 6.00 -0.44
N THR A 76 18.04 4.92 -1.07
CA THR A 76 17.22 4.05 -1.90
C THR A 76 17.19 2.65 -1.30
N THR A 77 16.00 2.06 -1.19
CA THR A 77 15.78 0.69 -0.73
C THR A 77 15.18 -0.17 -1.84
N ASP A 78 15.22 -1.49 -1.68
CA ASP A 78 14.65 -2.43 -2.66
C ASP A 78 13.10 -2.54 -2.63
N SER A 79 12.48 -2.03 -1.56
CA SER A 79 11.02 -2.00 -1.36
C SER A 79 10.41 -0.62 -1.56
N ASP A 80 11.21 0.40 -1.88
CA ASP A 80 10.82 1.80 -1.92
C ASP A 80 10.24 2.33 -0.58
N ASP A 81 10.49 1.60 0.52
CA ASP A 81 10.08 1.99 1.87
C ASP A 81 11.16 1.73 2.93
N SER A 82 10.88 2.12 4.17
CA SER A 82 11.81 2.03 5.30
C SER A 82 12.11 0.59 5.78
N THR A 83 11.37 -0.41 5.29
CA THR A 83 11.53 -1.81 5.69
C THR A 83 12.43 -2.62 4.76
N GLY A 84 12.76 -2.06 3.59
CA GLY A 84 13.61 -2.70 2.59
C GLY A 84 15.09 -2.69 2.94
N LYS A 85 15.86 -3.47 2.18
CA LYS A 85 17.31 -3.44 2.22
C LYS A 85 17.81 -2.17 1.52
N VAL A 86 18.70 -1.43 2.18
CA VAL A 86 19.38 -0.28 1.57
C VAL A 86 20.20 -0.74 0.35
N LEU A 87 19.90 -0.14 -0.81
CA LEU A 87 20.63 -0.36 -2.06
C LEU A 87 21.69 0.71 -2.27
N SER A 88 21.39 1.96 -1.90
CA SER A 88 22.34 3.07 -1.97
C SER A 88 22.03 4.11 -0.89
N GLN A 89 23.09 4.82 -0.48
CA GLN A 89 22.99 5.95 0.43
C GLN A 89 24.00 7.01 0.00
N ILE A 90 23.51 8.21 -0.28
CA ILE A 90 24.31 9.37 -0.67
C ILE A 90 24.03 10.53 0.26
N SER A 91 25.07 11.29 0.59
CA SER A 91 24.89 12.57 1.27
C SER A 91 24.12 13.50 0.33
N ALA A 92 23.14 14.25 0.85
CA ALA A 92 22.31 15.15 0.05
C ALA A 92 22.28 16.60 0.60
N PRO A 93 23.45 17.22 0.89
CA PRO A 93 23.51 18.54 1.53
C PRO A 93 22.98 19.67 0.64
N TRP A 94 22.87 19.44 -0.67
CA TRP A 94 22.29 20.40 -1.62
C TRP A 94 20.75 20.45 -1.59
N ILE A 95 20.10 19.50 -0.92
CA ILE A 95 18.64 19.49 -0.80
C ILE A 95 18.22 20.47 0.29
N ASN A 96 17.39 21.44 -0.09
CA ASN A 96 16.74 22.35 0.83
C ASN A 96 15.21 22.33 0.61
N GLU A 97 14.47 22.89 1.58
CA GLU A 97 13.01 22.91 1.56
C GLU A 97 12.44 23.54 0.28
N LYS A 98 13.03 24.63 -0.20
CA LYS A 98 12.55 25.33 -1.41
C LYS A 98 12.65 24.41 -2.62
N THR A 99 13.78 23.73 -2.81
CA THR A 99 13.97 22.77 -3.90
C THR A 99 12.94 21.63 -3.80
N VAL A 100 12.74 21.06 -2.61
CA VAL A 100 11.76 19.98 -2.41
C VAL A 100 10.34 20.45 -2.76
N ARG A 101 9.92 21.62 -2.28
CA ARG A 101 8.57 22.16 -2.56
C ARG A 101 8.34 22.41 -4.05
N LEU A 102 9.33 22.96 -4.75
CA LEU A 102 9.24 23.19 -6.19
C LEU A 102 9.16 21.86 -6.96
N THR A 103 9.97 20.86 -6.59
CA THR A 103 9.91 19.53 -7.22
C THR A 103 8.55 18.87 -7.00
N LEU A 104 7.97 18.98 -5.80
CA LEU A 104 6.67 18.39 -5.49
C LEU A 104 5.50 18.98 -6.29
N GLN A 105 5.63 20.21 -6.83
CA GLN A 105 4.58 20.78 -7.68
C GLN A 105 4.32 19.94 -8.94
N GLY A 106 5.36 19.28 -9.48
CA GLY A 106 5.22 18.38 -10.63
C GLY A 106 4.45 17.08 -10.33
N PHE A 107 4.14 16.81 -9.05
CA PHE A 107 3.36 15.64 -8.63
C PHE A 107 1.91 15.98 -8.29
N ILE A 108 1.49 17.24 -8.50
CA ILE A 108 0.11 17.69 -8.26
C ILE A 108 -0.69 17.57 -9.56
N GLY A 109 -1.83 16.89 -9.50
CA GLY A 109 -2.72 16.65 -10.65
C GLY A 109 -2.56 15.24 -11.20
N GLU A 110 -2.88 15.07 -12.48
CA GLU A 110 -2.71 13.80 -13.17
C GLU A 110 -1.24 13.60 -13.55
N ILE A 111 -0.68 12.45 -13.15
CA ILE A 111 0.71 12.08 -13.43
C ILE A 111 0.78 10.64 -13.92
N GLU A 112 1.78 10.36 -14.75
CA GLU A 112 2.17 8.98 -15.07
C GLU A 112 3.04 8.44 -13.94
N GLN A 113 2.56 7.39 -13.27
CA GLN A 113 3.31 6.71 -12.23
C GLN A 113 3.71 5.33 -12.70
N VAL A 114 4.98 5.00 -12.56
CA VAL A 114 5.48 3.62 -12.67
C VAL A 114 5.29 2.94 -11.30
N PRO A 115 4.45 1.90 -11.19
CA PRO A 115 4.28 1.17 -9.94
C PRO A 115 5.59 0.61 -9.38
N PRO A 116 5.72 0.55 -8.04
CA PRO A 116 6.90 0.00 -7.40
C PRO A 116 7.06 -1.50 -7.72
N ARG A 117 8.31 -1.97 -7.67
CA ARG A 117 8.67 -3.37 -7.97
C ARG A 117 7.95 -4.35 -7.04
N ILE A 118 7.82 -3.98 -5.77
CA ILE A 118 7.06 -4.73 -4.77
C ILE A 118 5.63 -4.16 -4.73
N SER A 119 4.76 -4.66 -5.61
CA SER A 119 3.34 -4.30 -5.58
C SER A 119 2.41 -5.51 -5.65
N ALA A 120 1.16 -5.32 -5.22
CA ALA A 120 0.11 -6.33 -5.31
C ALA A 120 -0.47 -6.47 -6.74
N ILE A 121 -0.03 -5.63 -7.68
CA ILE A 121 -0.46 -5.66 -9.08
C ILE A 121 -0.09 -7.01 -9.68
N LYS A 122 -0.98 -7.54 -10.52
CA LYS A 122 -0.73 -8.80 -11.24
C LYS A 122 -0.15 -8.51 -12.62
N ARG A 123 0.96 -9.16 -12.97
CA ARG A 123 1.44 -9.28 -14.34
C ARG A 123 1.22 -10.72 -14.79
N ASN A 124 0.52 -10.93 -15.91
CA ASN A 124 0.21 -12.28 -16.45
C ASN A 124 -0.38 -13.24 -15.40
N GLY A 125 -1.25 -12.74 -14.51
CA GLY A 125 -1.89 -13.54 -13.46
C GLY A 125 -1.08 -13.71 -12.16
N VAL A 126 0.20 -13.33 -12.12
CA VAL A 126 1.09 -13.46 -10.94
C VAL A 126 1.30 -12.10 -10.27
N ARG A 127 1.20 -12.04 -8.94
CA ARG A 127 1.42 -10.79 -8.17
C ARG A 127 2.90 -10.38 -8.22
N MET A 128 3.20 -9.10 -8.47
CA MET A 128 4.57 -8.60 -8.68
C MET A 128 5.49 -8.83 -7.47
N TYR A 129 5.00 -8.67 -6.23
CA TYR A 129 5.83 -8.96 -5.06
C TYR A 129 6.32 -10.42 -5.00
N LYS A 130 5.57 -11.37 -5.60
CA LYS A 130 5.97 -12.79 -5.65
C LYS A 130 7.13 -12.98 -6.62
N LEU A 131 7.10 -12.28 -7.76
CA LEU A 131 8.17 -12.28 -8.76
C LEU A 131 9.44 -11.59 -8.24
N ALA A 132 9.31 -10.48 -7.51
CA ALA A 132 10.43 -9.76 -6.93
C ALA A 132 11.21 -10.58 -5.88
N ARG A 133 10.51 -11.41 -5.08
CA ARG A 133 11.15 -12.31 -4.10
C ARG A 133 11.87 -13.51 -4.74
N GLU A 134 11.52 -13.87 -5.97
CA GLU A 134 12.12 -15.01 -6.70
C GLU A 134 13.39 -14.63 -7.49
N LYS A 135 13.98 -13.46 -7.25
CA LYS A 135 15.25 -12.96 -7.87
C LYS A 135 15.24 -12.87 -9.41
N ARG A 136 14.08 -12.82 -10.07
CA ARG A 136 14.03 -12.43 -11.49
C ARG A 136 13.91 -10.91 -11.59
N GLU A 137 14.91 -10.29 -12.21
CA GLU A 137 14.92 -8.85 -12.52
C GLU A 137 13.61 -8.48 -13.24
N CYS A 138 12.70 -7.84 -12.52
CA CYS A 138 11.51 -7.28 -13.12
C CYS A 138 11.83 -5.83 -13.47
N ASN A 139 12.39 -5.62 -14.68
CA ASN A 139 12.51 -4.29 -15.23
C ASN A 139 11.10 -3.70 -15.39
N SER A 140 10.84 -2.62 -14.66
CA SER A 140 9.62 -1.82 -14.70
C SER A 140 9.48 -0.97 -15.98
N SER A 141 10.33 -1.21 -16.98
CA SER A 141 10.37 -0.49 -18.26
C SER A 141 9.40 -1.04 -19.32
N ALA A 142 8.50 -1.94 -18.95
CA ALA A 142 7.47 -2.46 -19.85
C ALA A 142 6.11 -2.30 -19.18
N TYR A 143 5.64 -1.06 -19.19
CA TYR A 143 4.22 -0.73 -19.21
C TYR A 143 3.84 -0.47 -20.66
#